data_AF-A0A7C7JVH1-F1
#
_entry.id   AF-A0A7C7JVH1-F1
#
_cell.length_a   1.000
_cell.length_b   1.000
_cell.length_c   1.000
_cell.angle_alpha   90.00
_cell.angle_beta   90.00
_cell.angle_gamma   90.00
#
_symmetry.space_group_name_H-M   'P 1'
#
loop_
_entity.id
_entity.type
_entity.pdbx_description
1 polymer ?
#
loop_
_entity_poly.entity_id
_entity_poly.type
_entity_poly.pdbx_seq_one_letter_code
_entity_poly.pdbx_strand_id
1 'polypeptide(L)'
;FKKLAKEQLSLIESISNHMEAINSGVTKMIDARKKANNIEDVYKKAVAYCEDVKPLFNEIRYHCDKLELLVDDEIWPLTKYRELLFTK
;
A
#
# COMPACT_ATOMS: atom_id res chain seq x y z
N PHE A 1 22.67 12.77 22.63
CA PHE A 1 21.64 13.12 21.61
C PHE A 1 21.67 12.19 20.39
N LYS A 2 22.69 12.22 19.52
CA LYS A 2 22.75 11.36 18.30
C LYS A 2 22.63 9.83 18.53
N LYS A 3 23.15 9.31 19.65
CA LYS A 3 23.10 7.87 19.98
C LYS A 3 21.69 7.39 20.39
N LEU A 4 20.89 8.26 21.01
CA LEU A 4 19.52 7.97 21.47
C LEU A 4 18.50 8.19 20.34
N ALA A 5 18.73 9.16 19.44
CA ALA A 5 17.84 9.45 18.33
C ALA A 5 18.02 8.52 17.11
N LYS A 6 19.04 7.64 17.13
CA LYS A 6 19.38 6.76 16.01
C LYS A 6 18.22 5.83 15.64
N GLU A 7 17.56 5.26 16.64
CA GLU A 7 16.43 4.35 16.44
C GLU A 7 15.21 5.08 15.86
N GLN A 8 14.91 6.29 16.35
CA GLN A 8 13.80 7.09 15.82
C GLN A 8 14.05 7.55 14.38
N LEU A 9 15.28 7.94 14.05
CA LEU A 9 15.66 8.28 12.67
C LEU A 9 15.49 7.08 11.73
N SER A 10 15.92 5.88 12.17
CA SER A 10 15.75 4.65 11.39
C SER A 10 14.27 4.28 11.19
N LEU A 11 13.41 4.55 12.16
CA LEU A 11 11.97 4.33 12.05
C LEU A 11 11.34 5.28 11.02
N ILE A 12 11.68 6.58 11.10
CA ILE A 12 11.18 7.60 10.16
C ILE A 12 11.61 7.29 8.72
N GLU A 13 12.85 6.84 8.53
CA GLU A 13 13.37 6.43 7.23
C GLU A 13 12.59 5.22 6.69
N SER A 14 12.33 4.22 7.55
CA SER A 14 11.53 3.05 7.17
C SER A 14 10.11 3.43 6.76
N ILE A 15 9.44 4.29 7.54
CA ILE A 15 8.10 4.79 7.21
C ILE A 15 8.12 5.54 5.88
N SER A 16 9.09 6.43 5.67
CA SER A 16 9.25 7.18 4.42
C SER A 16 9.41 6.26 3.21
N ASN A 17 10.23 5.22 3.31
CA ASN A 17 10.43 4.23 2.25
C ASN A 17 9.14 3.47 1.94
N HIS A 18 8.37 3.07 2.97
CA HIS A 18 7.07 2.43 2.76
C HIS A 18 6.06 3.38 2.09
N MET A 19 6.01 4.65 2.49
CA MET A 19 5.14 5.65 1.86
C MET A 19 5.51 5.91 0.39
N GLU A 20 6.80 5.99 0.09
CA GLU A 20 7.28 6.15 -1.29
C GLU A 20 6.87 4.95 -2.16
N ALA A 21 7.08 3.73 -1.66
CA ALA A 21 6.70 2.51 -2.36
C ALA A 21 5.18 2.44 -2.61
N ILE A 22 4.35 2.81 -1.62
CA ILE A 22 2.89 2.90 -1.77
C ILE A 22 2.52 3.91 -2.86
N ASN A 23 3.06 5.12 -2.82
CA ASN A 23 2.76 6.17 -3.81
C ASN A 23 3.17 5.76 -5.23
N SER A 24 4.35 5.14 -5.37
CA SER A 24 4.83 4.59 -6.64
C SER A 24 3.93 3.47 -7.15
N GLY A 25 3.57 2.52 -6.28
CA GLY A 25 2.68 1.40 -6.60
C GLY A 25 1.29 1.88 -7.02
N VAL A 26 0.70 2.84 -6.29
CA VAL A 26 -0.60 3.44 -6.63
C VAL A 26 -0.54 4.13 -8.00
N THR A 27 0.54 4.87 -8.29
CA THR A 27 0.73 5.53 -9.59
C THR A 27 0.78 4.50 -10.72
N LYS A 28 1.59 3.45 -10.57
CA LYS A 28 1.67 2.34 -11.54
C LYS A 28 0.30 1.67 -11.73
N MET A 29 -0.44 1.43 -10.66
CA MET A 29 -1.77 0.82 -10.69
C MET A 29 -2.77 1.69 -11.43
N ILE A 30 -2.76 3.01 -11.21
CA ILE A 30 -3.61 3.96 -11.92
C ILE A 30 -3.32 3.90 -13.43
N ASP A 31 -2.06 3.85 -13.82
CA ASP A 31 -1.68 3.81 -15.23
C ASP A 31 -1.99 2.47 -15.90
N ALA A 32 -1.77 1.34 -15.19
CA ALA A 32 -2.23 0.02 -15.65
C ALA A 32 -3.75 0.00 -15.84
N ARG A 33 -4.51 0.57 -14.89
CA ARG A 33 -5.97 0.69 -14.97
C ARG A 33 -6.42 1.55 -16.15
N LYS A 34 -5.75 2.68 -16.42
CA LYS A 34 -6.02 3.51 -17.60
C LYS A 34 -5.83 2.71 -18.89
N LYS A 35 -4.74 1.95 -19.01
CA LYS A 35 -4.47 1.09 -20.17
C LYS A 35 -5.55 0.01 -20.34
N ALA A 36 -5.90 -0.69 -19.26
CA ALA A 36 -6.91 -1.74 -19.28
C ALA A 36 -8.32 -1.19 -19.65
N ASN A 37 -8.65 0.02 -19.22
CA ASN A 37 -9.94 0.65 -19.52
C ASN A 37 -10.12 1.01 -21.01
N ASN A 38 -9.03 1.29 -21.71
CA ASN A 38 -9.06 1.61 -23.14
C ASN A 38 -9.23 0.38 -24.05
N ILE A 39 -9.25 -0.83 -23.49
CA ILE A 39 -9.50 -2.06 -24.25
C ILE A 39 -11.02 -2.16 -24.52
N GLU A 40 -11.43 -2.27 -25.77
CA GLU A 40 -12.85 -2.40 -26.14
C GLU A 40 -13.40 -3.81 -25.85
N ASP A 41 -12.57 -4.83 -26.10
CA ASP A 41 -12.91 -6.23 -25.86
C ASP A 41 -12.99 -6.52 -24.35
N VAL A 42 -14.16 -6.97 -23.91
CA VAL A 42 -14.45 -7.23 -22.49
C VAL A 42 -13.62 -8.38 -21.93
N TYR A 43 -13.35 -9.42 -22.72
CA TYR A 43 -12.52 -10.55 -22.29
C TYR A 43 -11.08 -10.10 -22.10
N LYS A 44 -10.51 -9.40 -23.08
CA LYS A 44 -9.14 -8.85 -22.98
C LYS A 44 -9.00 -7.84 -21.85
N LYS A 45 -10.04 -7.03 -21.59
CA LYS A 45 -10.09 -6.12 -20.44
C LYS A 45 -10.04 -6.90 -19.13
N ALA A 46 -10.84 -7.96 -18.98
CA ALA A 46 -10.83 -8.78 -17.76
C ALA A 46 -9.46 -9.41 -17.51
N VAL A 47 -8.81 -9.93 -18.57
CA VAL A 47 -7.45 -10.47 -18.48
C VAL A 47 -6.45 -9.39 -18.04
N ALA A 48 -6.46 -8.21 -18.68
CA ALA A 48 -5.59 -7.10 -18.30
C ALA A 48 -5.79 -6.66 -16.83
N TYR A 49 -7.02 -6.65 -16.33
CA TYR A 49 -7.27 -6.37 -14.91
C TYR A 49 -6.71 -7.47 -13.99
N CYS A 50 -6.80 -8.74 -14.40
CA CYS A 50 -6.30 -9.86 -13.62
C CYS A 50 -4.77 -9.93 -13.59
N GLU A 51 -4.12 -9.64 -14.71
CA GLU A 51 -2.66 -9.82 -14.90
C GLU A 51 -1.86 -8.54 -14.64
N ASP A 52 -2.39 -7.36 -14.98
CA ASP A 52 -1.64 -6.10 -14.86
C ASP A 52 -2.04 -5.28 -13.63
N VAL A 53 -3.34 -5.24 -13.31
CA VAL A 53 -3.86 -4.37 -12.23
C VAL A 53 -3.85 -5.09 -10.88
N LYS A 54 -4.41 -6.30 -10.80
CA LYS A 54 -4.56 -7.05 -9.55
C LYS A 54 -3.23 -7.35 -8.83
N PRO A 55 -2.12 -7.70 -9.50
CA PRO A 55 -0.88 -8.00 -8.78
C PRO A 55 -0.30 -6.81 -8.00
N LEU A 56 -0.53 -5.58 -8.50
CA LEU A 56 -0.08 -4.35 -7.84
C LEU A 56 -0.75 -4.13 -6.47
N PHE A 57 -1.94 -4.70 -6.26
CA PHE A 57 -2.62 -4.63 -4.96
C PHE A 57 -1.84 -5.35 -3.87
N ASN A 58 -1.19 -6.47 -4.19
CA ASN A 58 -0.42 -7.24 -3.22
C ASN A 58 0.82 -6.45 -2.76
N GLU A 59 1.50 -5.77 -3.68
CA GLU A 59 2.67 -4.94 -3.37
C GLU A 59 2.25 -3.75 -2.50
N ILE A 60 1.24 -2.99 -2.92
CA ILE A 60 0.73 -1.84 -2.14
C ILE A 60 0.28 -2.29 -0.74
N ARG A 61 -0.48 -3.39 -0.67
CA ARG A 61 -0.95 -3.95 0.59
C ARG A 61 0.19 -4.34 1.52
N TYR A 62 1.23 -4.99 1.00
CA TYR A 62 2.39 -5.36 1.80
C TYR A 62 3.01 -4.15 2.51
N HIS A 63 3.17 -3.02 1.81
CA HIS A 63 3.69 -1.80 2.44
C HIS A 63 2.70 -1.18 3.43
N CYS A 64 1.40 -1.18 3.14
CA CYS A 64 0.38 -0.71 4.08
C CYS A 64 0.35 -1.53 5.38
N ASP A 65 0.35 -2.87 5.27
CA ASP A 65 0.34 -3.79 6.42
C ASP A 65 1.59 -3.60 7.29
N LYS A 66 2.75 -3.29 6.69
CA LYS A 66 3.96 -2.95 7.44
C LYS A 66 3.86 -1.60 8.13
N LEU A 67 3.24 -0.62 7.48
CA LEU A 67 3.06 0.73 8.03
C LEU A 67 2.06 0.71 9.20
N GLU A 68 1.00 -0.11 9.12
CA GLU A 68 0.01 -0.33 10.20
C GLU A 68 0.65 -0.87 11.50
N LEU A 69 1.74 -1.66 11.38
CA LEU A 69 2.49 -2.17 12.54
C LEU A 69 3.44 -1.14 13.16
N LEU A 70 3.87 -0.14 12.38
CA LEU A 70 4.83 0.87 12.80
C LEU A 70 4.16 2.14 13.34
N VAL A 71 2.94 2.43 12.91
CA VAL A 71 2.17 3.62 13.30
C VAL A 71 1.21 3.30 14.44
N ASP A 72 1.12 4.24 15.38
CA ASP A 72 0.20 4.17 16.52
C ASP A 72 -1.26 4.07 16.06
N ASP A 73 -2.09 3.36 16.82
CA ASP A 73 -3.51 3.17 16.53
C ASP A 73 -4.27 4.50 16.47
N GLU A 74 -3.96 5.43 17.37
CA GLU A 74 -4.69 6.70 17.49
C GLU A 74 -4.54 7.63 16.26
N ILE A 75 -3.50 7.42 15.45
CA ILE A 75 -3.20 8.25 14.28
C ILE A 75 -3.67 7.56 12.97
N TRP A 76 -4.02 6.27 13.04
CA TRP A 76 -4.41 5.50 11.86
C TRP A 76 -5.86 5.82 11.45
N PRO A 77 -6.11 6.31 10.22
CA PRO A 77 -7.43 6.83 9.84
C PRO A 77 -8.48 5.76 9.54
N LEU A 78 -8.08 4.48 9.46
CA LEU A 78 -8.96 3.35 9.15
C LEU A 78 -8.99 2.38 10.33
N THR A 79 -10.09 1.65 10.50
CA THR A 79 -10.19 0.61 11.52
C THR A 79 -9.17 -0.49 11.24
N LYS A 80 -8.35 -0.88 12.22
CA LYS A 80 -7.30 -1.89 11.99
C LYS A 80 -7.90 -3.27 11.73
N TYR A 81 -7.16 -4.13 11.03
CA TYR A 81 -7.64 -5.49 10.72
C TYR A 81 -8.01 -6.28 11.99
N ARG A 82 -7.29 -6.05 13.09
CA ARG A 82 -7.58 -6.65 14.39
C ARG A 82 -8.92 -6.21 14.95
N GLU A 83 -9.28 -4.95 14.81
CA GLU A 83 -10.53 -4.38 15.30
C GLU A 83 -11.72 -4.82 14.42
N LEU A 84 -11.50 -4.95 13.11
CA LEU A 84 -12.51 -5.44 12.17
C LEU A 84 -12.85 -6.92 12.39
N LEU A 85 -11.85 -7.74 12.73
CA LEU A 85 -12.03 -9.19 12.90
C LEU A 85 -12.36 -9.59 14.34
N PHE A 86 -11.98 -8.77 15.31
CA PHE A 86 -12.24 -8.99 16.72
C PHE A 86 -12.79 -7.70 17.30
N THR A 87 -14.11 -7.51 17.15
CA THR A 87 -14.85 -6.52 17.94
C THR A 87 -14.67 -6.85 19.42
N LYS A 88 -14.22 -5.87 20.21
CA LYS A 88 -14.44 -5.86 21.65
C LYS A 88 -15.92 -5.66 21.95
#